data_AF-A0A7Y5Q8M9-F1
#
_entry.id   AF-A0A7Y5Q8M9-F1
#
_cell.length_a   1.000
_cell.length_b   1.000
_cell.length_c   1.000
_cell.angle_alpha   90.00
_cell.angle_beta   90.00
_cell.angle_gamma   90.00
#
_symmetry.space_group_name_H-M   'P 1'
#
loop_
_entity.id
_entity.type
_entity.pdbx_description
1 polymer ?
#
loop_
_entity_poly.entity_id
_entity_poly.type
_entity_poly.pdbx_seq_one_letter_code
_entity_poly.pdbx_strand_id
1 'polypeptide(L)'
;MTRNPMLLKLRLVFSFLLLAATVAVVWHFGRRPKPTAALGQAGLWVVSDTVTLRGDAEPLTSSAIWDGTSIKLAGSRNEVVAWQVAARAAEAVAQASLKLAPFRSGEQSLPGGAVALFREHYLEVTAPSQLSSTEPVPHGLGPGWYPCQAVPLKVGEAVEVPAGRVAAFWVDVTIPADARPGLYTSSLEVTAGSQRATWPVQLEVLPLSMPRETHFTNWFYYGPEMLAEFYQTQNDAELMAYEQVYQQLAHDHRMTLATEPMLGDGRFNWSAWWARYGGYLDGSAFTRGPGRGAGATCWPIGLSHEATPEDFAAACRSAVAFFKGRGLLEKVFTCIWDEPGDKAAYDRIRELGRQVDEAVGNRLPVMVTEQVQPQEPGWGSLLPA
;
A
#
# COMPACT_ATOMS: atom_id res chain seq x y z
N MET A 1 -15.57 -37.67 33.80
CA MET A 1 -16.20 -36.75 32.82
C MET A 1 -16.62 -37.54 31.58
N THR A 2 -17.88 -37.93 31.51
CA THR A 2 -18.46 -38.63 30.35
C THR A 2 -18.69 -37.64 29.21
N ARG A 3 -18.01 -37.84 28.07
CA ARG A 3 -18.19 -37.01 26.86
C ARG A 3 -19.61 -37.19 26.33
N ASN A 4 -20.37 -36.10 26.27
CA ASN A 4 -21.75 -36.11 25.80
C ASN A 4 -21.78 -36.38 24.27
N PRO A 5 -22.33 -37.52 23.81
CA PRO A 5 -22.33 -37.91 22.40
C PRO A 5 -23.14 -36.96 21.51
N MET A 6 -24.06 -36.19 22.09
CA MET A 6 -24.85 -35.19 21.38
C MET A 6 -24.00 -33.97 20.96
N LEU A 7 -23.04 -33.57 21.80
CA LEU A 7 -22.10 -32.49 21.48
C LEU A 7 -21.15 -32.86 20.34
N LEU A 8 -20.76 -34.14 20.26
CA LEU A 8 -19.88 -34.65 19.21
C LEU A 8 -20.60 -34.64 17.84
N LYS A 9 -21.87 -35.08 17.81
CA LYS A 9 -22.70 -35.02 16.60
C LYS A 9 -22.93 -33.58 16.14
N LEU A 10 -23.18 -32.66 17.07
CA LEU A 10 -23.39 -31.25 16.74
C LEU A 10 -22.12 -30.61 16.14
N ARG A 11 -20.94 -30.94 16.69
CA ARG A 11 -19.64 -30.50 16.15
C ARG A 11 -19.38 -31.04 14.74
N LEU A 12 -19.67 -32.32 14.50
CA LEU A 12 -19.53 -32.93 13.19
C LEU A 12 -20.43 -32.28 12.12
N VAL A 13 -21.69 -31.99 12.46
CA VAL A 13 -22.62 -31.29 11.55
C VAL A 13 -22.14 -29.87 11.26
N PHE A 14 -21.67 -29.15 12.28
CA PHE A 14 -21.14 -27.79 12.10
C PHE A 14 -19.87 -27.80 11.24
N SER A 15 -18.95 -28.73 11.45
CA SER A 15 -17.75 -28.89 10.61
C SER A 15 -18.09 -29.24 9.15
N PHE A 16 -19.13 -30.04 8.93
CA PHE A 16 -19.58 -30.40 7.57
C PHE A 16 -20.23 -29.21 6.86
N LEU A 17 -21.04 -28.42 7.58
CA LEU A 17 -21.61 -27.18 7.04
C LEU A 17 -20.55 -26.13 6.75
N LEU A 18 -19.53 -26.01 7.61
CA LEU A 18 -18.39 -25.11 7.37
C LEU A 18 -17.63 -25.55 6.11
N LEU A 19 -17.32 -26.84 5.99
CA LEU A 19 -16.62 -27.38 4.81
C LEU A 19 -17.44 -27.19 3.53
N ALA A 20 -18.75 -27.42 3.57
CA ALA A 20 -19.63 -27.19 2.43
C ALA A 20 -19.69 -25.71 2.03
N ALA A 21 -19.72 -24.79 3.01
CA ALA A 21 -19.65 -23.35 2.76
C ALA A 21 -18.28 -22.94 2.18
N THR A 22 -17.17 -23.47 2.69
CA THR A 22 -15.82 -23.23 2.15
C THR A 22 -15.69 -23.76 0.73
N VAL A 23 -16.21 -24.96 0.43
CA VAL A 23 -16.21 -25.52 -0.93
C VAL A 23 -17.09 -24.68 -1.84
N ALA A 24 -18.26 -24.21 -1.39
CA ALA A 24 -19.13 -23.34 -2.18
C ALA A 24 -18.49 -21.98 -2.48
N VAL A 25 -17.78 -21.39 -1.51
CA VAL A 25 -16.99 -20.16 -1.69
C VAL A 25 -15.84 -20.40 -2.67
N VAL A 26 -15.06 -21.47 -2.49
CA VAL A 26 -13.99 -21.84 -3.44
C VAL A 26 -14.54 -22.14 -4.83
N TRP A 27 -15.74 -22.69 -4.96
CA TRP A 27 -16.36 -22.99 -6.25
C TRP A 27 -16.98 -21.76 -6.91
N HIS A 28 -17.55 -20.84 -6.11
CA HIS A 28 -18.10 -19.57 -6.59
C HIS A 28 -16.99 -18.59 -7.00
N PHE A 29 -15.89 -18.52 -6.25
CA PHE A 29 -14.73 -17.67 -6.57
C PHE A 29 -13.70 -18.35 -7.49
N GLY A 30 -13.64 -19.68 -7.52
CA GLY A 30 -12.68 -20.45 -8.33
C GLY A 30 -13.11 -20.68 -9.79
N ARG A 31 -14.33 -20.29 -10.17
CA ARG A 31 -14.82 -20.28 -11.56
C ARG A 31 -14.55 -18.98 -12.31
N ARG A 32 -13.52 -18.22 -11.92
CA ARG A 32 -13.04 -17.13 -12.79
C ARG A 32 -12.37 -17.77 -14.01
N PRO A 33 -12.84 -17.51 -15.24
CA PRO A 33 -12.18 -18.03 -16.43
C PRO A 33 -10.71 -17.60 -16.41
N LYS A 34 -9.81 -18.55 -16.65
CA LYS A 34 -8.39 -18.19 -16.84
C LYS A 34 -8.32 -17.18 -18.00
N PRO A 35 -7.61 -16.05 -17.82
CA PRO A 35 -7.41 -15.10 -18.90
C PRO A 35 -6.89 -15.83 -20.12
N THR A 36 -7.55 -15.66 -21.27
CA THR A 36 -7.11 -16.29 -22.52
C THR A 36 -6.38 -15.24 -23.34
N ALA A 37 -5.10 -15.46 -23.61
CA ALA A 37 -4.31 -14.58 -24.46
C ALA A 37 -4.79 -14.69 -25.90
N ALA A 38 -4.88 -13.56 -26.61
CA ALA A 38 -4.94 -13.54 -28.06
C ALA A 38 -3.51 -13.59 -28.60
N LEU A 39 -3.27 -14.41 -29.62
CA LEU A 39 -2.01 -14.35 -30.38
C LEU A 39 -2.07 -13.10 -31.26
N GLY A 40 -1.41 -12.01 -30.86
CA GLY A 40 -1.42 -10.76 -31.63
C GLY A 40 -0.48 -9.68 -31.07
N GLN A 41 0.21 -8.97 -31.96
CA GLN A 41 1.15 -7.89 -31.59
C GLN A 41 0.46 -6.56 -31.21
N ALA A 42 -0.86 -6.47 -31.32
CA ALA A 42 -1.63 -5.28 -31.00
C ALA A 42 -2.93 -5.65 -30.30
N GLY A 43 -3.30 -4.88 -29.28
CA GLY A 43 -4.57 -5.04 -28.59
C GLY A 43 -4.80 -3.96 -27.53
N LEU A 44 -6.07 -3.81 -27.17
CA LEU A 44 -6.52 -3.08 -25.99
C LEU A 44 -7.21 -4.08 -25.06
N TRP A 45 -6.84 -4.10 -23.78
CA TRP A 45 -7.44 -5.03 -22.80
C TRP A 45 -7.42 -4.45 -21.39
N VAL A 46 -8.15 -5.12 -20.49
CA VAL A 46 -8.35 -4.67 -19.11
C VAL A 46 -7.98 -5.78 -18.14
N VAL A 47 -7.24 -5.43 -17.08
CA VAL A 47 -6.87 -6.34 -15.98
C VAL A 47 -7.12 -5.66 -14.63
N SER A 48 -7.20 -6.47 -13.57
CA SER A 48 -7.26 -5.93 -12.22
C SER A 48 -5.95 -5.24 -11.81
N ASP A 49 -6.06 -4.36 -10.82
CA ASP A 49 -4.97 -3.76 -10.05
C ASP A 49 -3.97 -4.79 -9.46
N THR A 50 -4.39 -6.04 -9.26
CA THR A 50 -3.51 -7.12 -8.76
C THR A 50 -2.60 -7.75 -9.82
N VAL A 51 -2.63 -7.29 -11.08
CA VAL A 51 -1.85 -7.88 -12.17
C VAL A 51 -0.65 -6.99 -12.48
N THR A 52 0.57 -7.55 -12.40
CA THR A 52 1.75 -6.88 -12.95
C THR A 52 1.75 -6.97 -14.47
N LEU A 53 1.40 -5.87 -15.15
CA LEU A 53 1.46 -5.77 -16.61
C LEU A 53 2.90 -5.53 -17.07
N ARG A 54 3.66 -6.58 -17.36
CA ARG A 54 4.99 -6.44 -17.97
C ARG A 54 4.92 -5.79 -19.36
N GLY A 55 6.01 -5.16 -19.80
CA GLY A 55 6.08 -4.53 -21.11
C GLY A 55 6.00 -5.52 -22.29
N ASP A 56 6.26 -6.80 -22.03
CA ASP A 56 6.13 -7.91 -22.98
C ASP A 56 4.80 -8.68 -22.84
N ALA A 57 3.85 -8.21 -22.02
CA ALA A 57 2.56 -8.88 -21.88
C ALA A 57 1.79 -8.92 -23.21
N GLU A 58 1.26 -10.11 -23.50
CA GLU A 58 0.42 -10.35 -24.67
C GLU A 58 -1.03 -9.89 -24.39
N PRO A 59 -1.74 -9.36 -25.40
CA PRO A 59 -3.13 -8.94 -25.25
C PRO A 59 -4.02 -10.07 -24.75
N LEU A 60 -4.91 -9.75 -23.80
CA LEU A 60 -5.89 -10.69 -23.28
C LEU A 60 -7.25 -10.49 -23.96
N THR A 61 -8.02 -11.56 -24.07
CA THR A 61 -9.43 -11.53 -24.53
C THR A 61 -10.42 -11.37 -23.37
N SER A 62 -10.00 -11.69 -22.15
CA SER A 62 -10.77 -11.52 -20.92
C SER A 62 -9.84 -11.50 -19.70
N SER A 63 -10.33 -11.01 -18.57
CA SER A 63 -9.68 -11.04 -17.26
C SER A 63 -10.71 -11.28 -16.14
N ALA A 64 -10.26 -11.22 -14.88
CA ALA A 64 -11.12 -11.41 -13.72
C ALA A 64 -12.24 -10.35 -13.58
N ILE A 65 -12.03 -9.16 -14.17
CA ILE A 65 -12.96 -8.02 -14.09
C ILE A 65 -13.49 -7.60 -15.45
N TRP A 66 -13.09 -8.26 -16.54
CA TRP A 66 -13.45 -7.87 -17.90
C TRP A 66 -13.70 -9.09 -18.79
N ASP A 67 -14.87 -9.16 -19.43
CA ASP A 67 -15.28 -10.30 -20.26
C ASP A 67 -15.03 -10.09 -21.77
N GLY A 68 -14.22 -9.10 -22.13
CA GLY A 68 -14.03 -8.67 -23.52
C GLY A 68 -14.98 -7.55 -23.93
N THR A 69 -16.14 -7.43 -23.26
CA THR A 69 -17.22 -6.51 -23.63
C THR A 69 -17.59 -5.53 -22.54
N SER A 70 -17.44 -5.90 -21.26
CA SER A 70 -17.83 -5.08 -20.11
C SER A 70 -16.84 -5.24 -18.96
N ILE A 71 -16.63 -4.16 -18.20
CA ILE A 71 -15.78 -4.13 -17.00
C ILE A 71 -16.69 -4.17 -15.78
N LYS A 72 -16.43 -5.07 -14.83
CA LYS A 72 -17.24 -5.32 -13.63
C LYS A 72 -16.37 -5.20 -12.39
N LEU A 73 -16.71 -4.21 -11.57
CA LEU A 73 -16.05 -3.86 -10.32
C LEU A 73 -17.08 -3.89 -9.18
N ALA A 74 -16.61 -4.14 -7.98
CA ALA A 74 -17.40 -4.00 -6.76
C ALA A 74 -16.54 -3.35 -5.70
N GLY A 75 -17.14 -2.48 -4.89
CA GLY A 75 -16.46 -1.80 -3.81
C GLY A 75 -17.44 -1.33 -2.75
N SER A 76 -16.93 -1.14 -1.56
CA SER A 76 -17.65 -0.57 -0.43
C SER A 76 -17.63 0.96 -0.47
N ARG A 77 -18.51 1.58 0.30
CA ARG A 77 -18.46 3.04 0.49
C ARG A 77 -17.21 3.40 1.28
N ASN A 78 -16.55 4.49 0.92
CA ASN A 78 -15.29 4.94 1.52
C ASN A 78 -14.08 4.03 1.21
N GLU A 79 -14.08 3.44 0.02
CA GLU A 79 -12.99 2.62 -0.54
C GLU A 79 -12.49 3.24 -1.85
N VAL A 80 -11.23 2.95 -2.19
CA VAL A 80 -10.68 3.18 -3.53
C VAL A 80 -10.61 1.84 -4.24
N VAL A 81 -11.29 1.72 -5.37
CA VAL A 81 -11.19 0.55 -6.25
C VAL A 81 -10.35 0.90 -7.47
N ALA A 82 -9.49 -0.01 -7.90
CA ALA A 82 -8.55 0.24 -8.98
C ALA A 82 -8.57 -0.83 -10.06
N TRP A 83 -8.15 -0.45 -11.27
CA TRP A 83 -7.86 -1.38 -12.36
C TRP A 83 -6.88 -0.78 -13.36
N GLN A 84 -6.42 -1.61 -14.29
CA GLN A 84 -5.50 -1.21 -15.35
C GLN A 84 -6.10 -1.43 -16.73
N VAL A 85 -5.79 -0.51 -17.64
CA VAL A 85 -6.15 -0.58 -19.05
C VAL A 85 -4.87 -0.56 -19.88
N ALA A 86 -4.64 -1.63 -20.61
CA ALA A 86 -3.41 -1.84 -21.36
C ALA A 86 -3.62 -1.59 -22.85
N ALA A 87 -2.60 -1.02 -23.47
CA ALA A 87 -2.49 -0.87 -24.91
C ALA A 87 -1.15 -1.42 -25.38
N ARG A 88 -1.18 -2.23 -26.44
CA ARG A 88 -0.01 -2.65 -27.20
C ARG A 88 -0.28 -2.44 -28.67
N ALA A 89 0.72 -1.99 -29.41
CA ALA A 89 0.62 -1.76 -30.85
C ALA A 89 1.83 -2.34 -31.56
N ALA A 90 1.65 -2.80 -32.79
CA ALA A 90 2.75 -3.32 -33.61
C ALA A 90 3.76 -2.20 -33.95
N GLU A 91 3.24 -1.01 -34.28
CA GLU A 91 4.01 0.20 -34.52
C GLU A 91 3.85 1.19 -33.35
N ALA A 92 4.82 2.09 -33.19
CA ALA A 92 4.75 3.11 -32.16
C ALA A 92 3.56 4.06 -32.36
N VAL A 93 2.84 4.37 -31.27
CA VAL A 93 1.71 5.30 -31.24
C VAL A 93 2.09 6.48 -30.37
N ALA A 94 2.16 7.67 -30.96
CA ALA A 94 2.50 8.89 -30.23
C ALA A 94 1.40 9.36 -29.27
N GLN A 95 0.13 9.02 -29.55
CA GLN A 95 -1.03 9.53 -28.82
C GLN A 95 -2.07 8.43 -28.56
N ALA A 96 -1.86 7.66 -27.51
CA ALA A 96 -2.94 6.93 -26.86
C ALA A 96 -3.64 7.80 -25.83
N SER A 97 -4.94 7.57 -25.61
CA SER A 97 -5.70 8.33 -24.61
C SER A 97 -6.80 7.47 -24.00
N LEU A 98 -7.17 7.83 -22.78
CA LEU A 98 -8.26 7.22 -22.03
C LEU A 98 -9.24 8.30 -21.58
N LYS A 99 -10.53 8.07 -21.82
CA LYS A 99 -11.62 8.89 -21.31
C LYS A 99 -12.58 8.02 -20.52
N LEU A 100 -12.96 8.48 -19.33
CA LEU A 100 -13.94 7.81 -18.49
C LEU A 100 -15.08 8.77 -18.20
N ALA A 101 -16.31 8.38 -18.52
CA ALA A 101 -17.48 9.17 -18.18
C ALA A 101 -17.73 9.17 -16.65
N PRO A 102 -18.53 10.13 -16.12
CA PRO A 102 -18.97 10.05 -14.74
C PRO A 102 -19.79 8.78 -14.48
N PHE A 103 -19.53 8.13 -13.34
CA PHE A 103 -20.34 7.01 -12.85
C PHE A 103 -21.70 7.47 -12.39
N ARG A 104 -22.77 6.87 -12.93
CA ARG A 104 -24.17 7.24 -12.63
C ARG A 104 -25.03 6.06 -12.20
N SER A 105 -25.99 6.31 -11.31
CA SER A 105 -27.03 5.37 -10.91
C SER A 105 -28.36 6.12 -10.80
N GLY A 106 -29.22 6.00 -11.82
CA GLY A 106 -30.39 6.85 -11.96
C GLY A 106 -30.02 8.34 -11.98
N GLU A 107 -30.58 9.12 -11.06
CA GLU A 107 -30.26 10.55 -10.90
C GLU A 107 -28.98 10.81 -10.07
N GLN A 108 -28.39 9.77 -9.47
CA GLN A 108 -27.17 9.90 -8.68
C GLN A 108 -25.93 9.84 -9.58
N SER A 109 -24.90 10.61 -9.23
CA SER A 109 -23.58 10.55 -9.87
C SER A 109 -22.51 10.55 -8.80
N LEU A 110 -21.43 9.80 -9.01
CA LEU A 110 -20.22 10.02 -8.24
C LEU A 110 -19.66 11.43 -8.57
N PRO A 111 -19.01 12.11 -7.60
CA PRO A 111 -18.47 13.44 -7.82
C PRO A 111 -17.35 13.41 -8.86
N GLY A 112 -17.12 14.52 -9.58
CA GLY A 112 -16.13 14.59 -10.66
C GLY A 112 -14.69 14.28 -10.22
N GLY A 113 -14.35 14.53 -8.96
CA GLY A 113 -13.05 14.19 -8.36
C GLY A 113 -12.94 12.77 -7.82
N ALA A 114 -13.92 11.90 -8.06
CA ALA A 114 -13.88 10.50 -7.63
C ALA A 114 -12.90 9.66 -8.46
N VAL A 115 -12.52 10.11 -9.65
CA VAL A 115 -11.63 9.37 -10.56
C VAL A 115 -10.25 10.01 -10.57
N ALA A 116 -9.22 9.21 -10.35
CA ALA A 116 -7.83 9.56 -10.64
C ALA A 116 -7.27 8.64 -11.73
N LEU A 117 -6.47 9.20 -12.63
CA LEU A 117 -5.85 8.47 -13.72
C LEU A 117 -4.34 8.63 -13.63
N PHE A 118 -3.63 7.55 -13.93
CA PHE A 118 -2.18 7.54 -13.99
C PHE A 118 -1.72 6.78 -15.23
N ARG A 119 -0.56 7.15 -15.76
CA ARG A 119 0.21 6.32 -16.68
C ARG A 119 1.15 5.46 -15.84
N GLU A 120 1.19 4.17 -16.13
CA GLU A 120 2.30 3.34 -15.67
C GLU A 120 3.57 3.72 -16.43
N HIS A 121 4.54 4.29 -15.73
CA HIS A 121 5.88 4.49 -16.27
C HIS A 121 6.68 3.20 -16.13
N TYR A 122 7.14 2.69 -17.27
CA TYR A 122 7.90 1.46 -17.35
C TYR A 122 9.40 1.73 -17.26
N LEU A 123 10.08 0.95 -16.43
CA LEU A 123 11.54 0.89 -16.38
C LEU A 123 12.05 -0.44 -16.93
N GLU A 124 13.19 -0.37 -17.62
CA GLU A 124 13.89 -1.56 -18.07
C GLU A 124 14.77 -2.09 -16.94
N VAL A 125 14.45 -3.30 -16.49
CA VAL A 125 15.29 -4.08 -15.62
C VAL A 125 16.19 -4.94 -16.51
N THR A 126 17.48 -4.59 -16.58
CA THR A 126 18.46 -5.23 -17.46
C THR A 126 19.17 -6.43 -16.82
N ALA A 127 19.11 -6.54 -15.49
CA ALA A 127 19.65 -7.66 -14.72
C ALA A 127 18.60 -8.16 -13.72
N PRO A 128 18.47 -9.49 -13.51
CA PRO A 128 17.55 -10.00 -12.50
C PRO A 128 17.97 -9.52 -11.11
N SER A 129 17.00 -9.41 -10.19
CA SER A 129 17.27 -9.14 -8.77
C SER A 129 18.31 -10.11 -8.22
N GLN A 130 19.20 -9.62 -7.35
CA GLN A 130 20.30 -10.40 -6.80
C GLN A 130 20.22 -10.45 -5.26
N LEU A 131 20.54 -11.61 -4.68
CA LEU A 131 20.77 -11.80 -3.23
C LEU A 131 22.19 -11.37 -2.82
N SER A 132 23.14 -11.47 -3.75
CA SER A 132 24.53 -11.05 -3.57
C SER A 132 25.11 -10.55 -4.89
N SER A 133 26.38 -10.18 -4.95
CA SER A 133 26.99 -9.73 -6.22
C SER A 133 27.01 -10.80 -7.32
N THR A 134 26.79 -12.07 -6.98
CA THR A 134 26.88 -13.21 -7.91
C THR A 134 25.69 -14.15 -7.88
N GLU A 135 24.77 -13.98 -6.94
CA GLU A 135 23.64 -14.89 -6.72
C GLU A 135 22.31 -14.21 -7.05
N PRO A 136 21.60 -14.63 -8.11
CA PRO A 136 20.28 -14.08 -8.42
C PRO A 136 19.25 -14.57 -7.40
N VAL A 137 18.25 -13.73 -7.13
CA VAL A 137 17.07 -14.11 -6.33
C VAL A 137 16.36 -15.29 -7.01
N PRO A 138 16.18 -16.43 -6.33
CA PRO A 138 15.40 -17.54 -6.86
C PRO A 138 13.98 -17.10 -7.22
N HIS A 139 13.45 -17.61 -8.33
CA HIS A 139 12.08 -17.29 -8.80
C HIS A 139 11.81 -15.81 -9.13
N GLY A 140 12.86 -15.00 -9.33
CA GLY A 140 12.70 -13.66 -9.88
C GLY A 140 12.05 -13.70 -11.28
N LEU A 141 11.30 -12.65 -11.61
CA LEU A 141 10.64 -12.50 -12.92
C LEU A 141 11.63 -12.25 -14.08
N GLY A 142 12.93 -12.13 -13.78
CA GLY A 142 14.00 -11.93 -14.73
C GLY A 142 14.10 -10.48 -15.25
N PRO A 143 15.01 -10.22 -16.21
CA PRO A 143 15.02 -8.96 -16.95
C PRO A 143 13.70 -8.70 -17.68
N GLY A 144 13.44 -7.43 -17.98
CA GLY A 144 12.25 -7.01 -18.73
C GLY A 144 11.83 -5.59 -18.43
N TRP A 145 10.73 -5.19 -19.04
CA TRP A 145 10.11 -3.88 -18.81
C TRP A 145 9.02 -4.03 -17.75
N TYR A 146 9.12 -3.29 -16.66
CA TYR A 146 8.18 -3.38 -15.53
C TYR A 146 7.52 -2.04 -15.26
N PRO A 147 6.21 -2.02 -14.95
CA PRO A 147 5.55 -0.82 -14.44
C PRO A 147 6.15 -0.50 -13.07
N CYS A 148 6.66 0.71 -12.91
CA CYS A 148 7.38 1.12 -11.70
C CYS A 148 6.73 2.31 -11.00
N GLN A 149 6.22 3.27 -11.76
CA GLN A 149 5.71 4.52 -11.21
C GLN A 149 4.36 4.88 -11.84
N ALA A 150 3.35 5.12 -11.00
CA ALA A 150 2.07 5.67 -11.42
C ALA A 150 2.20 7.20 -11.56
N VAL A 151 2.33 7.69 -12.79
CA VAL A 151 2.48 9.12 -13.10
C VAL A 151 1.09 9.74 -13.32
N PRO A 152 0.66 10.75 -12.55
CA PRO A 152 -0.66 11.35 -12.70
C PRO A 152 -0.95 11.84 -14.12
N LEU A 153 -2.17 11.60 -14.60
CA LEU A 153 -2.66 12.04 -15.91
C LEU A 153 -3.95 12.83 -15.78
N LYS A 154 -4.16 13.76 -16.70
CA LYS A 154 -5.49 14.34 -16.95
C LYS A 154 -6.30 13.42 -17.88
N VAL A 155 -7.62 13.48 -17.76
CA VAL A 155 -8.52 12.75 -18.67
C VAL A 155 -8.27 13.18 -20.11
N GLY A 156 -8.03 12.20 -20.99
CA GLY A 156 -7.72 12.44 -22.40
C GLY A 156 -6.30 12.93 -22.68
N GLU A 157 -5.42 13.02 -21.67
CA GLU A 157 -4.01 13.30 -21.87
C GLU A 157 -3.34 12.20 -22.71
N ALA A 158 -2.44 12.60 -23.60
CA ALA A 158 -1.79 11.70 -24.53
C ALA A 158 -0.67 10.90 -23.84
N VAL A 159 -0.64 9.60 -24.11
CA VAL A 159 0.40 8.66 -23.66
C VAL A 159 1.01 7.98 -24.87
N GLU A 160 2.33 7.87 -24.90
CA GLU A 160 3.04 7.10 -25.93
C GLU A 160 2.88 5.60 -25.69
N VAL A 161 2.63 4.84 -26.76
CA VAL A 161 2.71 3.37 -26.77
C VAL A 161 3.89 2.97 -27.65
N PRO A 162 4.97 2.42 -27.09
CA PRO A 162 6.10 1.97 -27.90
C PRO A 162 5.73 0.76 -28.76
N ALA A 163 6.37 0.64 -29.93
CA ALA A 163 6.20 -0.51 -30.81
C ALA A 163 6.48 -1.84 -30.06
N GLY A 164 5.56 -2.79 -30.16
CA GLY A 164 5.66 -4.13 -29.58
C GLY A 164 5.60 -4.20 -28.05
N ARG A 165 5.46 -3.07 -27.34
CA ARG A 165 5.45 -3.02 -25.86
C ARG A 165 4.13 -2.50 -25.32
N VAL A 166 3.85 -2.89 -24.07
CA VAL A 166 2.69 -2.40 -23.32
C VAL A 166 2.92 -0.97 -22.84
N ALA A 167 1.89 -0.14 -22.99
CA ALA A 167 1.65 1.03 -22.16
C ALA A 167 0.35 0.81 -21.38
N ALA A 168 0.32 1.21 -20.12
CA ALA A 168 -0.84 0.99 -19.25
C ALA A 168 -1.30 2.28 -18.59
N PHE A 169 -2.61 2.39 -18.45
CA PHE A 169 -3.30 3.39 -17.65
C PHE A 169 -3.77 2.73 -16.36
N TRP A 170 -3.44 3.30 -15.21
CA TRP A 170 -4.03 2.94 -13.93
C TRP A 170 -5.21 3.86 -13.64
N VAL A 171 -6.31 3.29 -13.17
CA VAL A 171 -7.54 4.02 -12.87
C VAL A 171 -7.95 3.75 -11.44
N ASP A 172 -8.00 4.81 -10.63
CA ASP A 172 -8.59 4.78 -9.29
C ASP A 172 -9.99 5.37 -9.31
N VAL A 173 -10.91 4.72 -8.61
CA VAL A 173 -12.24 5.25 -8.31
C VAL A 173 -12.45 5.25 -6.81
N THR A 174 -12.45 6.45 -6.22
CA THR A 174 -12.84 6.67 -4.83
C THR A 174 -14.36 6.65 -4.72
N ILE A 175 -14.90 5.68 -3.99
CA ILE A 175 -16.33 5.58 -3.68
C ILE A 175 -16.60 6.45 -2.44
N PRO A 176 -17.40 7.53 -2.55
CA PRO A 176 -17.72 8.38 -1.40
C PRO A 176 -18.37 7.60 -0.25
N ALA A 177 -18.10 8.01 1.00
CA ALA A 177 -18.68 7.39 2.19
C ALA A 177 -20.22 7.46 2.23
N ASP A 178 -20.79 8.48 1.59
CA ASP A 178 -22.22 8.75 1.48
C ASP A 178 -22.83 8.30 0.15
N ALA A 179 -22.06 7.63 -0.72
CA ALA A 179 -22.60 7.03 -1.94
C ALA A 179 -23.74 6.07 -1.59
N ARG A 180 -24.80 6.07 -2.39
CA ARG A 180 -25.92 5.13 -2.19
C ARG A 180 -25.48 3.74 -2.66
N PRO A 181 -25.81 2.66 -1.95
CA PRO A 181 -25.59 1.31 -2.45
C PRO A 181 -26.36 1.08 -3.76
N GLY A 182 -25.78 0.32 -4.68
CA GLY A 182 -26.38 0.00 -5.97
C GLY A 182 -25.40 -0.02 -7.13
N LEU A 183 -25.91 -0.27 -8.32
CA LEU A 183 -25.13 -0.33 -9.54
C LEU A 183 -24.94 1.06 -10.15
N TYR A 184 -23.68 1.47 -10.29
CA TYR A 184 -23.28 2.64 -11.04
C TYR A 184 -22.70 2.21 -12.38
N THR A 185 -23.05 2.92 -13.45
CA THR A 185 -22.55 2.67 -14.79
C THR A 185 -21.75 3.86 -15.33
N SER A 186 -20.68 3.56 -16.06
CA SER A 186 -19.89 4.53 -16.82
C SER A 186 -19.54 3.95 -18.20
N SER A 187 -18.91 4.76 -19.05
CA SER A 187 -18.35 4.39 -20.34
C SER A 187 -16.87 4.76 -20.37
N LEU A 188 -16.03 3.77 -20.63
CA LEU A 188 -14.59 3.92 -20.80
C LEU A 188 -14.26 3.88 -22.30
N GLU A 189 -13.64 4.94 -22.81
CA GLU A 189 -13.14 5.02 -24.18
C GLU A 189 -11.62 5.02 -24.19
N VAL A 190 -11.03 4.19 -25.04
CA VAL A 190 -9.58 4.08 -25.20
C VAL A 190 -9.24 4.14 -26.67
N THR A 191 -8.20 4.91 -27.00
CA THR A 191 -7.63 4.99 -28.34
C THR A 191 -6.14 4.75 -28.31
N ALA A 192 -5.60 3.97 -29.25
CA ALA A 192 -4.17 3.81 -29.47
C ALA A 192 -3.91 3.58 -30.98
N GLY A 193 -3.56 4.64 -31.70
CA GLY A 193 -3.39 4.59 -33.16
C GLY A 193 -4.73 4.28 -33.85
N SER A 194 -4.76 3.23 -34.67
CA SER A 194 -6.00 2.74 -35.30
C SER A 194 -6.91 1.96 -34.36
N GLN A 195 -6.43 1.56 -33.18
CA GLN A 195 -7.21 0.81 -32.21
C GLN A 195 -8.14 1.75 -31.44
N ARG A 196 -9.39 1.35 -31.29
CA ARG A 196 -10.39 2.03 -30.47
C ARG A 196 -11.27 1.02 -29.78
N ALA A 197 -11.50 1.21 -28.49
CA ALA A 197 -12.44 0.43 -27.71
C ALA A 197 -13.33 1.36 -26.87
N THR A 198 -14.59 0.95 -26.70
CA THR A 198 -15.53 1.58 -25.79
C THR A 198 -16.17 0.48 -24.96
N TRP A 199 -15.92 0.48 -23.65
CA TRP A 199 -16.43 -0.54 -22.74
C TRP A 199 -17.35 0.09 -21.69
N PRO A 200 -18.56 -0.45 -21.45
CA PRO A 200 -19.32 -0.13 -20.26
C PRO A 200 -18.55 -0.58 -19.01
N VAL A 201 -18.49 0.31 -18.02
CA VAL A 201 -17.96 0.02 -16.68
C VAL A 201 -19.12 -0.08 -15.71
N GLN A 202 -19.20 -1.18 -14.99
CA GLN A 202 -20.19 -1.46 -13.96
C GLN A 202 -19.49 -1.47 -12.61
N LEU A 203 -19.90 -0.59 -11.72
CA LEU A 203 -19.41 -0.51 -10.35
C LEU A 203 -20.58 -0.79 -9.39
N GLU A 204 -20.53 -1.95 -8.72
CA GLU A 204 -21.44 -2.26 -7.63
C GLU A 204 -20.95 -1.60 -6.33
N VAL A 205 -21.71 -0.62 -5.83
CA VAL A 205 -21.49 -0.03 -4.51
C VAL A 205 -22.23 -0.88 -3.48
N LEU A 206 -21.47 -1.58 -2.64
CA LEU A 206 -21.99 -2.50 -1.64
C LEU A 206 -22.71 -1.76 -0.50
N PRO A 207 -23.70 -2.39 0.17
CA PRO A 207 -24.39 -1.81 1.34
C PRO A 207 -23.53 -1.86 2.62
N LEU A 208 -22.22 -1.67 2.50
CA LEU A 208 -21.27 -1.60 3.61
C LEU A 208 -20.33 -0.40 3.40
N SER A 209 -19.65 0.02 4.47
CA SER A 209 -18.72 1.14 4.38
C SER A 209 -17.46 0.85 5.20
N MET A 210 -16.32 1.22 4.64
CA MET A 210 -15.05 1.18 5.35
C MET A 210 -14.96 2.38 6.31
N PRO A 211 -14.48 2.18 7.56
CA PRO A 211 -14.30 3.27 8.52
C PRO A 211 -13.30 4.29 7.99
N ARG A 212 -13.40 5.56 8.41
CA ARG A 212 -12.37 6.56 8.07
C ARG A 212 -11.02 6.17 8.66
N GLU A 213 -11.02 5.70 9.90
CA GLU A 213 -9.84 5.18 10.56
C GLU A 213 -9.38 3.86 9.93
N THR A 214 -8.07 3.66 9.90
CA THR A 214 -7.46 2.38 9.55
C THR A 214 -7.11 1.65 10.85
N HIS A 215 -7.55 0.40 10.97
CA HIS A 215 -7.27 -0.45 12.13
C HIS A 215 -6.14 -1.44 11.87
N PHE A 216 -5.55 -1.39 10.68
CA PHE A 216 -4.38 -2.17 10.31
C PHE A 216 -3.13 -1.31 10.52
N THR A 217 -2.39 -1.60 11.60
CA THR A 217 -1.11 -0.97 11.85
C THR A 217 -0.13 -1.35 10.75
N ASN A 218 0.34 -0.36 10.01
CA ASN A 218 1.30 -0.54 8.94
C ASN A 218 2.27 0.65 8.93
N TRP A 219 3.50 0.41 8.49
CA TRP A 219 4.52 1.42 8.33
C TRP A 219 5.26 1.20 7.03
N PHE A 220 5.33 2.24 6.22
CA PHE A 220 6.16 2.32 5.03
C PHE A 220 7.20 3.43 5.23
N TYR A 221 8.48 3.04 5.24
CA TYR A 221 9.57 4.00 5.39
C TYR A 221 9.64 4.92 4.17
N TYR A 222 9.89 6.20 4.43
CA TYR A 222 10.41 7.12 3.43
C TYR A 222 11.47 8.02 4.07
N GLY A 223 12.45 8.41 3.26
CA GLY A 223 13.52 9.32 3.64
C GLY A 223 13.26 10.73 3.14
N PRO A 224 13.07 11.73 4.02
CA PRO A 224 12.97 13.14 3.61
C PRO A 224 14.19 13.62 2.83
N GLU A 225 15.37 13.07 3.12
CA GLU A 225 16.63 13.34 2.41
C GLU A 225 16.57 12.92 0.94
N MET A 226 15.92 11.81 0.61
CA MET A 226 15.76 11.35 -0.77
C MET A 226 14.82 12.28 -1.55
N LEU A 227 13.78 12.81 -0.89
CA LEU A 227 12.90 13.80 -1.51
C LEU A 227 13.64 15.13 -1.73
N ALA A 228 14.42 15.59 -0.75
CA ALA A 228 15.23 16.80 -0.87
C ALA A 228 16.23 16.70 -2.02
N GLU A 229 16.90 15.56 -2.18
CA GLU A 229 17.80 15.27 -3.29
C GLU A 229 17.07 15.28 -4.63
N PHE A 230 15.96 14.55 -4.74
CA PHE A 230 15.19 14.45 -5.98
C PHE A 230 14.65 15.81 -6.46
N TYR A 231 14.08 16.60 -5.56
CA TYR A 231 13.56 17.93 -5.87
C TYR A 231 14.62 19.03 -5.84
N GLN A 232 15.88 18.68 -5.52
CA GLN A 232 17.00 19.62 -5.41
C GLN A 232 16.67 20.83 -4.52
N THR A 233 15.94 20.61 -3.43
CA THR A 233 15.52 21.67 -2.51
C THR A 233 16.23 21.55 -1.16
N GLN A 234 16.57 22.69 -0.58
CA GLN A 234 17.05 22.84 0.80
C GLN A 234 16.07 23.68 1.63
N ASN A 235 14.90 23.98 1.08
CA ASN A 235 13.86 24.76 1.74
C ASN A 235 12.90 23.81 2.46
N ASP A 236 12.92 23.83 3.80
CA ASP A 236 12.09 22.97 4.63
C ASP A 236 10.59 23.09 4.32
N ALA A 237 10.10 24.29 3.99
CA ALA A 237 8.69 24.49 3.68
C ALA A 237 8.30 23.86 2.34
N GLU A 238 9.19 23.90 1.35
CA GLU A 238 8.99 23.21 0.07
C GLU A 238 9.03 21.69 0.25
N LEU A 239 10.02 21.20 1.00
CA LEU A 239 10.13 19.77 1.31
C LEU A 239 8.87 19.25 2.01
N MET A 240 8.38 19.96 3.03
CA MET A 240 7.13 19.64 3.71
C MET A 240 5.93 19.63 2.77
N ALA A 241 5.88 20.56 1.80
CA ALA A 241 4.82 20.60 0.80
C ALA A 241 4.89 19.38 -0.16
N TYR A 242 6.08 18.96 -0.58
CA TYR A 242 6.25 17.74 -1.37
C TYR A 242 5.85 16.49 -0.58
N GLU A 243 6.33 16.36 0.65
CA GLU A 243 5.96 15.25 1.53
C GLU A 243 4.45 15.17 1.75
N GLN A 244 3.78 16.31 1.95
CA GLN A 244 2.33 16.34 2.11
C GLN A 244 1.59 15.70 0.92
N VAL A 245 2.12 15.84 -0.30
CA VAL A 245 1.52 15.20 -1.49
C VAL A 245 1.63 13.68 -1.40
N TYR A 246 2.82 13.16 -1.09
CA TYR A 246 3.05 11.72 -0.93
C TYR A 246 2.28 11.13 0.26
N GLN A 247 2.31 11.83 1.40
CA GLN A 247 1.57 11.48 2.61
C GLN A 247 0.07 11.38 2.32
N GLN A 248 -0.52 12.37 1.62
CA GLN A 248 -1.94 12.32 1.25
C GLN A 248 -2.24 11.17 0.29
N LEU A 249 -1.38 10.89 -0.70
CA LEU A 249 -1.58 9.78 -1.63
C LEU A 249 -1.53 8.41 -0.94
N ALA A 250 -0.55 8.20 -0.06
CA ALA A 250 -0.45 6.98 0.73
C ALA A 250 -1.65 6.81 1.67
N HIS A 251 -2.06 7.90 2.34
CA HIS A 251 -3.20 7.90 3.23
C HIS A 251 -4.54 7.68 2.50
N ASP A 252 -4.71 8.20 1.28
CA ASP A 252 -5.86 7.90 0.42
C ASP A 252 -6.00 6.38 0.19
N HIS A 253 -4.87 5.65 0.22
CA HIS A 253 -4.74 4.20 0.10
C HIS A 253 -4.50 3.48 1.44
N ARG A 254 -4.76 4.14 2.57
CA ARG A 254 -4.63 3.60 3.95
C ARG A 254 -3.21 3.13 4.33
N MET A 255 -2.21 3.58 3.60
CA MET A 255 -0.80 3.38 3.93
C MET A 255 -0.32 4.49 4.85
N THR A 256 0.42 4.13 5.90
CA THR A 256 1.08 5.09 6.78
C THR A 256 2.52 5.24 6.34
N LEU A 257 2.83 6.37 5.68
CA LEU A 257 4.21 6.78 5.44
C LEU A 257 4.73 7.45 6.69
N ALA A 258 5.83 6.93 7.23
CA ALA A 258 6.53 7.57 8.32
C ALA A 258 8.03 7.44 8.09
N THR A 259 8.75 8.51 8.40
CA THR A 259 10.21 8.44 8.50
C THR A 259 10.59 7.73 9.79
N GLU A 260 11.83 7.25 9.87
CA GLU A 260 12.49 6.93 11.12
C GLU A 260 13.38 8.12 11.47
N PRO A 261 12.83 9.19 12.09
CA PRO A 261 13.65 10.36 12.35
C PRO A 261 14.64 9.94 13.43
N MET A 262 15.90 9.75 13.06
CA MET A 262 16.99 9.62 14.03
C MET A 262 17.09 10.96 14.75
N LEU A 263 16.50 11.04 15.94
CA LEU A 263 16.60 12.24 16.76
C LEU A 263 18.01 12.25 17.34
N GLY A 264 18.86 13.14 16.82
CA GLY A 264 20.26 13.30 17.23
C GLY A 264 20.44 13.64 18.72
N ASP A 265 21.71 13.66 19.15
CA ASP A 265 22.32 14.10 20.43
C ASP A 265 21.62 13.90 21.79
N GLY A 266 20.45 13.24 21.84
CA GLY A 266 19.71 12.93 23.06
C GLY A 266 18.85 14.07 23.63
N ARG A 267 18.81 15.27 23.01
CA ARG A 267 18.01 16.41 23.51
C ARG A 267 16.71 16.60 22.72
N PHE A 268 15.62 16.05 23.26
CA PHE A 268 14.29 16.07 22.63
C PHE A 268 13.67 17.47 22.56
N ASN A 269 13.43 17.95 21.34
CA ASN A 269 12.53 19.06 21.09
C ASN A 269 11.19 18.55 20.54
N TRP A 270 10.32 18.08 21.44
CA TRP A 270 8.99 17.60 21.05
C TRP A 270 8.10 18.66 20.41
N SER A 271 8.33 19.93 20.70
CA SER A 271 7.60 21.03 20.06
C SER A 271 7.94 21.13 18.57
N ALA A 272 9.22 21.05 18.22
CA ALA A 272 9.66 21.03 16.82
C ALA A 272 9.19 19.75 16.12
N TRP A 273 9.30 18.60 16.79
CA TRP A 273 8.81 17.34 16.26
C TRP A 273 7.30 17.39 15.95
N TRP A 274 6.51 17.93 16.88
CA TRP A 274 5.06 18.07 16.71
C TRP A 274 4.70 19.02 15.58
N ALA A 275 5.40 20.14 15.47
CA ALA A 275 5.20 21.08 14.36
C ALA A 275 5.44 20.42 12.99
N ARG A 276 6.36 19.44 12.93
CA ARG A 276 6.73 18.75 11.71
C ARG A 276 5.82 17.56 11.35
N TYR A 277 5.44 16.75 12.34
CA TYR A 277 4.77 15.46 12.11
C TYR A 277 3.40 15.33 12.79
N GLY A 278 3.08 16.21 13.74
CA GLY A 278 1.87 16.10 14.58
C GLY A 278 0.58 16.02 13.77
N GLY A 279 0.48 16.80 12.68
CA GLY A 279 -0.66 16.80 11.78
C GLY A 279 -0.92 15.45 11.09
N TYR A 280 0.10 14.62 10.89
CA TYR A 280 -0.06 13.27 10.36
C TYR A 280 -0.56 12.30 11.41
N LEU A 281 -0.17 12.46 12.68
CA LEU A 281 -0.61 11.58 13.78
C LEU A 281 -2.03 11.88 14.27
N ASP A 282 -2.42 13.16 14.31
CA ASP A 282 -3.77 13.58 14.71
C ASP A 282 -4.76 13.65 13.55
N GLY A 283 -4.25 13.58 12.31
CA GLY A 283 -5.04 13.57 11.09
C GLY A 283 -5.39 14.94 10.53
N SER A 284 -4.96 16.05 11.16
CA SER A 284 -5.23 17.41 10.69
C SER A 284 -4.59 17.71 9.33
N ALA A 285 -3.51 16.99 8.98
CA ALA A 285 -2.87 17.10 7.68
C ALA A 285 -3.67 16.43 6.56
N PHE A 286 -4.60 15.51 6.87
CA PHE A 286 -5.36 14.75 5.87
C PHE A 286 -6.74 15.37 5.63
N THR A 287 -6.80 16.27 4.65
CA THR A 287 -7.99 17.10 4.39
C THR A 287 -8.95 16.52 3.36
N ARG A 288 -8.57 15.42 2.68
CA ARG A 288 -9.37 14.75 1.65
C ARG A 288 -9.23 13.23 1.71
N GLY A 289 -9.99 12.56 0.83
CA GLY A 289 -9.95 11.11 0.64
C GLY A 289 -10.72 10.29 1.69
N PRO A 290 -10.66 8.94 1.58
CA PRO A 290 -11.40 8.03 2.45
C PRO A 290 -11.08 8.14 3.94
N GLY A 291 -9.84 8.47 4.28
CA GLY A 291 -9.38 8.61 5.66
C GLY A 291 -9.50 10.02 6.23
N ARG A 292 -10.13 10.99 5.54
CA ARG A 292 -10.09 12.42 5.92
C ARG A 292 -10.27 12.64 7.43
N GLY A 293 -9.29 13.30 8.05
CA GLY A 293 -9.26 13.64 9.47
C GLY A 293 -8.88 12.48 10.40
N ALA A 294 -8.64 11.27 9.89
CA ALA A 294 -8.03 10.19 10.66
C ALA A 294 -6.52 10.33 10.60
N GLY A 295 -5.84 10.12 11.73
CA GLY A 295 -4.39 10.13 11.79
C GLY A 295 -3.76 8.78 11.46
N ALA A 296 -2.44 8.79 11.30
CA ALA A 296 -1.61 7.60 11.16
C ALA A 296 -1.88 6.52 12.22
N THR A 297 -1.66 5.26 11.86
CA THR A 297 -1.88 4.10 12.75
C THR A 297 -0.68 3.80 13.63
N CYS A 298 0.53 4.03 13.12
CA CYS A 298 1.75 4.02 13.90
C CYS A 298 2.75 5.06 13.40
N TRP A 299 3.72 5.40 14.24
CA TRP A 299 4.82 6.30 13.90
C TRP A 299 6.09 5.90 14.66
N PRO A 300 7.19 5.55 13.96
CA PRO A 300 8.48 5.29 14.60
C PRO A 300 9.06 6.59 15.17
N ILE A 301 9.62 6.52 16.37
CA ILE A 301 10.41 7.60 16.95
C ILE A 301 11.86 7.12 17.09
N GLY A 302 12.81 7.79 16.44
CA GLY A 302 14.22 7.44 16.58
C GLY A 302 14.76 7.97 17.90
N LEU A 303 15.01 7.08 18.85
CA LEU A 303 15.72 7.41 20.08
C LEU A 303 17.15 6.90 19.92
N SER A 304 18.14 7.78 20.08
CA SER A 304 19.55 7.38 19.93
C SER A 304 19.96 6.38 21.01
N HIS A 305 20.22 5.14 20.59
CA HIS A 305 20.74 4.06 21.44
C HIS A 305 22.26 4.15 21.69
N GLU A 306 22.92 5.08 21.00
CA GLU A 306 24.32 5.47 21.21
C GLU A 306 24.49 6.48 22.36
N ALA A 307 23.39 7.07 22.84
CA ALA A 307 23.40 7.95 24.00
C ALA A 307 23.82 7.21 25.27
N THR A 308 24.18 7.97 26.32
CA THR A 308 24.43 7.38 27.63
C THR A 308 23.16 6.68 28.15
N PRO A 309 23.26 5.63 29.00
CA PRO A 309 22.09 4.99 29.56
C PRO A 309 21.13 5.96 30.28
N GLU A 310 21.68 6.99 30.93
CA GLU A 310 20.88 8.02 31.61
C GLU A 310 20.08 8.88 30.61
N ASP A 311 20.74 9.35 29.55
CA ASP A 311 20.12 10.15 28.49
C ASP A 311 19.07 9.34 27.72
N PHE A 312 19.37 8.07 27.40
CA PHE A 312 18.44 7.17 26.73
C PHE A 312 17.22 6.85 27.62
N ALA A 313 17.40 6.65 28.92
CA ALA A 313 16.28 6.48 29.84
C ALA A 313 15.44 7.77 29.97
N ALA A 314 16.08 8.95 29.99
CA ALA A 314 15.41 10.24 29.99
C ALA A 314 14.62 10.47 28.70
N ALA A 315 15.17 10.08 27.55
CA ALA A 315 14.52 10.06 26.26
C ALA A 315 13.21 9.28 26.28
N CYS A 316 13.28 8.03 26.73
CA CYS A 316 12.12 7.13 26.81
C CYS A 316 11.03 7.73 27.70
N ARG A 317 11.38 8.24 28.90
CA ARG A 317 10.42 8.90 29.80
C ARG A 317 9.78 10.13 29.16
N SER A 318 10.57 10.95 28.48
CA SER A 318 10.12 12.14 27.79
C SER A 318 9.14 11.81 26.65
N ALA A 319 9.45 10.80 25.84
CA ALA A 319 8.57 10.29 24.79
C ALA A 319 7.23 9.80 25.37
N VAL A 320 7.27 8.94 26.39
CA VAL A 320 6.06 8.41 27.03
C VAL A 320 5.20 9.54 27.59
N ALA A 321 5.79 10.52 28.27
CA ALA A 321 5.04 11.67 28.79
C ALA A 321 4.39 12.49 27.66
N PHE A 322 5.14 12.76 26.58
CA PHE A 322 4.68 13.57 25.45
C PHE A 322 3.50 12.93 24.72
N PHE A 323 3.60 11.65 24.35
CA PHE A 323 2.58 10.95 23.59
C PHE A 323 1.40 10.52 24.47
N LYS A 324 1.62 10.15 25.73
CA LYS A 324 0.53 9.89 26.69
C LYS A 324 -0.32 11.12 26.92
N GLY A 325 0.29 12.30 27.07
CA GLY A 325 -0.42 13.57 27.22
C GLY A 325 -1.33 13.94 26.04
N ARG A 326 -1.15 13.27 24.88
CA ARG A 326 -1.94 13.45 23.66
C ARG A 326 -2.84 12.26 23.33
N GLY A 327 -2.82 11.19 24.13
CA GLY A 327 -3.55 9.95 23.82
C GLY A 327 -3.00 9.19 22.60
N LEU A 328 -1.74 9.42 22.24
CA LEU A 328 -1.10 8.84 21.04
C LEU A 328 -0.05 7.77 21.38
N LEU A 329 0.10 7.39 22.65
CA LEU A 329 1.16 6.48 23.10
C LEU A 329 1.09 5.11 22.40
N GLU A 330 -0.11 4.59 22.18
CA GLU A 330 -0.36 3.31 21.49
C GLU A 330 0.08 3.31 20.00
N LYS A 331 0.34 4.50 19.44
CA LYS A 331 0.71 4.67 18.03
C LYS A 331 2.22 4.82 17.83
N VAL A 332 3.03 4.83 18.88
CA VAL A 332 4.47 5.07 18.74
C VAL A 332 5.29 3.89 19.22
N PHE A 333 6.42 3.68 18.57
CA PHE A 333 7.43 2.71 18.97
C PHE A 333 8.80 3.26 18.59
N THR A 334 9.85 2.72 19.19
CA THR A 334 11.23 3.10 18.85
C THR A 334 11.97 1.94 18.24
N CYS A 335 12.59 2.15 17.08
CA CYS A 335 13.51 1.18 16.50
C CYS A 335 14.87 1.38 17.20
N ILE A 336 15.42 0.29 17.75
CA ILE A 336 16.64 0.36 18.55
C ILE A 336 17.84 -0.28 17.85
N TRP A 337 17.61 -1.04 16.78
CA TRP A 337 18.67 -1.71 16.04
C TRP A 337 18.21 -2.17 14.66
N ASP A 338 19.10 -2.02 13.68
CA ASP A 338 18.92 -2.53 12.32
C ASP A 338 19.86 -3.73 12.07
N GLU A 339 19.31 -4.90 11.76
CA GLU A 339 20.01 -6.14 11.33
C GLU A 339 21.28 -6.50 12.14
N PRO A 340 21.17 -6.90 13.42
CA PRO A 340 22.34 -7.26 14.23
C PRO A 340 23.07 -8.50 13.69
N GLY A 341 24.36 -8.37 13.42
CA GLY A 341 25.15 -9.43 12.76
C GLY A 341 26.04 -10.28 13.67
N ASP A 342 26.00 -10.09 15.00
CA ASP A 342 26.87 -10.81 15.93
C ASP A 342 26.32 -10.91 17.37
N LYS A 343 26.99 -11.72 18.20
CA LYS A 343 26.63 -11.91 19.60
C LYS A 343 26.66 -10.61 20.42
N ALA A 344 27.62 -9.71 20.17
CA ALA A 344 27.78 -8.49 20.95
C ALA A 344 26.62 -7.52 20.69
N ALA A 345 26.17 -7.42 19.44
CA ALA A 345 24.97 -6.67 19.06
C ALA A 345 23.72 -7.24 19.76
N TYR A 346 23.55 -8.56 19.78
CA TYR A 346 22.43 -9.21 20.50
C TYR A 346 22.47 -8.94 22.02
N ASP A 347 23.65 -9.01 22.62
CA ASP A 347 23.83 -8.68 24.04
C ASP A 347 23.47 -7.21 24.32
N ARG A 348 23.88 -6.29 23.44
CA ARG A 348 23.58 -4.87 23.53
C ARG A 348 22.09 -4.58 23.33
N ILE A 349 21.40 -5.22 22.39
CA ILE A 349 19.96 -5.09 22.19
C ILE A 349 19.20 -5.52 23.46
N ARG A 350 19.58 -6.65 24.06
CA ARG A 350 18.98 -7.09 25.34
C ARG A 350 19.23 -6.09 26.47
N GLU A 351 20.39 -5.44 26.48
CA GLU A 351 20.67 -4.35 27.43
C GLU A 351 19.78 -3.14 27.18
N LEU A 352 19.67 -2.67 25.95
CA LEU A 352 18.80 -1.56 25.56
C LEU A 352 17.34 -1.84 25.93
N GLY A 353 16.84 -3.06 25.66
CA GLY A 353 15.50 -3.48 26.07
C GLY A 353 15.27 -3.40 27.57
N ARG A 354 16.25 -3.82 28.39
CA ARG A 354 16.19 -3.65 29.86
C ARG A 354 16.19 -2.18 30.26
N GLN A 355 17.01 -1.34 29.61
CA GLN A 355 17.03 0.10 29.90
C GLN A 355 15.67 0.76 29.60
N VAL A 356 14.99 0.37 28.52
CA VAL A 356 13.63 0.84 28.23
C VAL A 356 12.64 0.35 29.29
N ASP A 357 12.69 -0.94 29.66
CA ASP A 357 11.80 -1.50 30.68
C ASP A 357 12.00 -0.85 32.06
N GLU A 358 13.24 -0.61 32.48
CA GLU A 358 13.55 0.11 33.72
C GLU A 358 13.07 1.57 33.67
N ALA A 359 13.20 2.24 32.51
CA ALA A 359 12.82 3.64 32.37
C ALA A 359 11.30 3.83 32.31
N VAL A 360 10.60 2.97 31.57
CA VAL A 360 9.19 3.17 31.22
C VAL A 360 8.34 1.90 31.24
N GLY A 361 8.89 0.73 31.52
CA GLY A 361 8.17 -0.55 31.47
C GLY A 361 7.69 -0.86 30.05
N ASN A 362 6.54 -1.53 29.94
CA ASN A 362 5.91 -1.88 28.66
C ASN A 362 5.23 -0.70 27.91
N ARG A 363 5.43 0.55 28.35
CA ARG A 363 4.73 1.73 27.80
C ARG A 363 5.28 2.21 26.47
N LEU A 364 6.51 1.82 26.10
CA LEU A 364 7.13 2.18 24.84
C LEU A 364 7.58 0.90 24.14
N PRO A 365 6.87 0.45 23.10
CA PRO A 365 7.29 -0.68 22.29
C PRO A 365 8.64 -0.41 21.60
N VAL A 366 9.46 -1.45 21.51
CA VAL A 366 10.74 -1.42 20.79
C VAL A 366 10.66 -2.31 19.55
N MET A 367 11.31 -1.88 18.49
CA MET A 367 11.46 -2.63 17.25
C MET A 367 12.94 -2.92 16.98
N VAL A 368 13.20 -4.11 16.46
CA VAL A 368 14.48 -4.54 15.91
C VAL A 368 14.17 -5.21 14.58
N THR A 369 14.88 -4.85 13.51
CA THR A 369 14.81 -5.60 12.24
C THR A 369 15.73 -6.81 12.35
N GLU A 370 15.14 -7.98 12.55
CA GLU A 370 15.88 -9.23 12.68
C GLU A 370 14.95 -10.41 12.37
N GLN A 371 15.56 -11.53 11.98
CA GLN A 371 14.91 -12.83 11.90
C GLN A 371 14.35 -13.24 13.27
N VAL A 372 13.24 -13.98 13.28
CA VAL A 372 12.64 -14.47 14.53
C VAL A 372 13.61 -15.38 15.31
N GLN A 373 14.46 -16.12 14.59
CA GLN A 373 15.55 -16.91 15.15
C GLN A 373 16.88 -16.31 14.68
N PRO A 374 17.87 -16.19 15.57
CA PRO A 374 19.19 -15.72 15.15
C PRO A 374 19.78 -16.69 14.12
N GLN A 375 20.53 -16.14 13.16
CA GLN A 375 21.28 -16.92 12.17
C GLN A 375 22.23 -17.90 12.88
N GLU A 376 22.85 -17.45 13.98
CA GLU A 376 23.68 -18.29 14.84
C GLU A 376 23.03 -18.46 16.23
N PRO A 377 22.65 -19.69 16.63
CA PRO A 377 22.02 -19.95 17.92
C PRO A 377 22.84 -19.45 19.14
N GLY A 378 24.16 -19.38 19.01
CA GLY A 378 25.07 -18.90 20.05
C GLY A 378 24.94 -17.42 20.40
N TRP A 379 24.28 -16.62 19.58
CA TRP A 379 23.99 -15.20 19.87
C TRP A 379 22.87 -15.05 20.93
N GLY A 380 22.07 -16.10 21.10
CA GLY A 380 20.92 -16.15 22.02
C GLY A 380 19.68 -15.46 21.47
N SER A 381 18.54 -15.62 22.13
CA SER A 381 17.27 -15.07 21.64
C SER A 381 17.07 -13.60 22.01
N LEU A 382 16.36 -12.86 21.15
CA LEU A 382 15.76 -11.55 21.44
C LEU A 382 14.27 -11.67 21.82
N LEU A 383 13.68 -12.86 21.72
CA LEU A 383 12.30 -13.09 22.15
C LEU A 383 12.22 -13.03 23.68
N PRO A 384 11.11 -12.50 24.23
CA PRO A 384 10.84 -12.59 25.66
C PRO A 384 10.87 -14.05 26.10
N ALA A 385 11.50 -14.31 27.25
CA ALA A 385 11.57 -15.65 27.86
C ALA A 385 10.23 -16.11 28.46
#